data_AF-S9S5Z8-F1
#
_entry.id   AF-S9S5Z8-F1
#
_cell.length_a   1.000
_cell.length_b   1.000
_cell.length_c   1.000
_cell.angle_alpha   90.00
_cell.angle_beta   90.00
_cell.angle_gamma   90.00
#
_symmetry.space_group_name_H-M   'P 1'
#
loop_
_entity.id
_entity.type
_entity.pdbx_description
1 polymer ?
#
loop_
_entity_poly.entity_id
_entity_poly.type
_entity_poly.pdbx_seq_one_letter_code
_entity_poly.pdbx_strand_id
1 'polypeptide(L)'
;MARYGGVGGVGGVGGVGGVGGVGGVGGVGSTGLGDFLGAGAVGPYDPLTAIGLQTTAEGIAHVAGSGDAPQPTHLPANSKKNMKRSADWVRASLYLTDFIKDLDISVSGDDTTLGFETSTLVKITRPTEALMAAQAKWVRDYADLRADRGAEIQSQLGFPTEYFAMILALHPAQSRHTLELITATQVLSAHVAMMVKHALAIRRPDQVDTRILPMIATPGHGAFPSAHATEAHSVLTVLLALMEAWASHADNDDRGKLLRKLAERITVNRTVAGVHYPMDSWAGAALGQAIGGAILGRCGVAHTAKQITYAPTDTDFFGDELDRLIKGETVAADYGITVGAAVQSTQSDVFTWLWDKAAKESHTHSDPGS
;
A
#
# COMPACT_ATOMS: atom_id res chain seq x y z
N MET A 1 35.58 46.81 49.17
CA MET A 1 36.09 45.54 48.63
C MET A 1 35.27 45.16 47.42
N ALA A 2 35.91 45.05 46.27
CA ALA A 2 35.32 44.58 45.03
C ALA A 2 35.02 43.08 45.12
N ARG A 3 33.93 42.63 44.50
CA ARG A 3 33.94 41.79 43.28
C ARG A 3 32.51 41.50 42.85
N TYR A 4 32.12 42.13 41.74
CA TYR A 4 31.10 41.65 40.83
C TYR A 4 31.57 40.32 40.19
N GLY A 5 30.63 39.42 39.96
CA GLY A 5 30.75 38.25 39.10
C GLY A 5 29.47 37.44 39.25
N GLY A 6 28.70 37.12 38.24
CA GLY A 6 28.81 37.29 36.81
C GLY A 6 27.67 36.46 36.25
N VAL A 7 26.67 37.12 35.68
CA VAL A 7 25.61 36.47 34.91
C VAL A 7 26.22 36.07 33.57
N GLY A 8 26.04 34.82 33.14
CA GLY A 8 26.29 34.43 31.76
C GLY A 8 26.69 32.97 31.58
N GLY A 9 25.83 32.20 30.90
CA GLY A 9 26.11 30.84 30.49
C GLY A 9 24.88 30.18 29.87
N VAL A 10 24.50 30.65 28.68
CA VAL A 10 23.42 30.13 27.84
C VAL A 10 23.60 28.64 27.57
N GLY A 11 22.69 27.81 28.07
CA GLY A 11 22.41 26.50 27.49
C GLY A 11 21.33 26.67 26.44
N GLY A 12 21.73 26.65 25.17
CA GLY A 12 20.81 26.85 24.04
C GLY A 12 19.60 25.93 24.15
N VAL A 13 18.42 26.49 23.85
CA VAL A 13 17.24 25.71 23.50
C VAL A 13 17.59 24.99 22.20
N GLY A 14 18.22 23.82 22.35
CA GLY A 14 18.54 22.93 21.27
C GLY A 14 17.25 22.41 20.68
N GLY A 15 17.05 22.72 19.40
CA GLY A 15 16.23 21.96 18.47
C GLY A 15 14.78 21.75 18.91
N VAL A 16 13.89 22.51 18.27
CA VAL A 16 12.60 21.96 17.83
C VAL A 16 12.93 20.76 16.92
N GLY A 17 13.16 19.60 17.54
CA GLY A 17 13.64 18.38 16.92
C GLY A 17 12.65 17.26 17.23
N GLY A 18 11.42 17.49 16.81
CA GLY A 18 10.33 16.55 16.96
C GLY A 18 9.20 17.07 16.10
N VAL A 19 9.21 16.70 14.83
CA VAL A 19 7.97 16.62 14.05
C VAL A 19 7.19 15.44 14.66
N GLY A 20 6.70 15.65 15.88
CA GLY A 20 5.94 14.72 16.68
C GLY A 20 4.55 15.32 16.80
N GLY A 21 3.62 14.76 16.04
CA GLY A 21 2.26 15.27 15.97
C GLY A 21 1.96 16.02 14.68
N VAL A 22 2.15 15.35 13.53
CA VAL A 22 1.06 15.45 12.54
C VAL A 22 -0.07 14.61 13.14
N GLY A 23 -0.77 15.21 14.10
CA GLY A 23 -2.08 14.72 14.49
C GLY A 23 -2.88 14.68 13.22
N GLY A 24 -3.39 13.50 12.88
CA GLY A 24 -4.31 13.33 11.79
C GLY A 24 -5.36 14.42 11.90
N VAL A 25 -5.44 15.25 10.86
CA VAL A 25 -6.69 15.95 10.58
C VAL A 25 -7.69 14.83 10.33
N GLY A 26 -8.41 14.45 11.39
CA GLY A 26 -9.52 13.53 11.29
C GLY A 26 -10.46 14.05 10.22
N GLY A 27 -10.62 13.27 9.14
CA GLY A 27 -11.54 13.59 8.06
C GLY A 27 -11.01 13.40 6.64
N VAL A 28 -9.71 13.16 6.42
CA VAL A 28 -9.18 12.90 5.07
C VAL A 28 -8.71 11.44 5.01
N GLY A 29 -9.34 10.62 4.16
CA GLY A 29 -8.93 9.24 3.92
C GLY A 29 -7.48 9.19 3.45
N SER A 30 -6.57 8.92 4.38
CA SER A 30 -5.14 8.87 4.10
C SER A 30 -4.86 7.65 3.24
N THR A 31 -4.28 7.90 2.07
CA THR A 31 -3.58 6.89 1.26
C THR A 31 -2.09 7.18 1.34
N GLY A 32 -1.25 6.17 1.55
CA GLY A 32 0.21 6.30 1.59
C GLY A 32 0.81 6.16 3.00
N LEU A 33 1.95 6.81 3.27
CA LEU A 33 2.67 6.67 4.55
C LEU A 33 1.87 7.14 5.78
N GLY A 34 0.83 7.96 5.60
CA GLY A 34 0.00 8.47 6.69
C GLY A 34 -0.55 7.37 7.61
N ASP A 35 -0.90 6.22 7.05
CA ASP A 35 -1.42 5.07 7.81
C ASP A 35 -0.33 4.36 8.64
N PHE A 36 0.95 4.56 8.31
CA PHE A 36 2.08 4.05 9.09
C PHE A 36 2.64 5.06 10.09
N LEU A 37 2.39 6.36 9.93
CA LEU A 37 2.98 7.37 10.81
C LEU A 37 2.45 7.22 12.25
N GLY A 38 3.33 6.79 13.15
CA GLY A 38 3.00 6.58 14.56
C GLY A 38 2.51 5.17 14.92
N ALA A 39 2.31 4.28 13.94
CA ALA A 39 1.89 2.90 14.19
C ALA A 39 2.95 2.13 15.02
N GLY A 40 2.53 1.59 16.16
CA GLY A 40 3.42 0.89 17.10
C GLY A 40 4.40 1.80 17.86
N ALA A 41 4.28 3.14 17.75
CA ALA A 41 5.04 4.07 18.56
C ALA A 41 4.38 4.22 19.94
N VAL A 42 5.22 4.29 20.99
CA VAL A 42 4.74 4.71 22.31
C VAL A 42 4.56 6.22 22.26
N GLY A 43 3.32 6.69 22.43
CA GLY A 43 3.02 8.12 22.52
C GLY A 43 3.75 8.78 23.70
N PRO A 44 3.90 10.12 23.69
CA PRO A 44 4.48 10.82 24.83
C PRO A 44 3.63 10.57 26.09
N TYR A 45 4.30 10.37 27.23
CA TYR A 45 3.61 10.35 28.52
C TYR A 45 2.97 11.71 28.79
N ASP A 46 1.81 11.70 29.47
CA ASP A 46 1.21 12.94 29.95
C ASP A 46 2.10 13.58 31.03
N PRO A 47 1.98 14.90 31.25
CA PRO A 47 2.87 15.61 32.19
C PRO A 47 2.83 15.08 33.63
N LEU A 48 1.67 14.61 34.11
CA LEU A 48 1.54 14.10 35.47
C LEU A 48 2.24 12.74 35.61
N THR A 49 2.05 11.85 34.63
CA THR A 49 2.79 10.60 34.55
C THR A 49 4.29 10.85 34.46
N ALA A 50 4.74 11.81 33.64
CA ALA A 50 6.15 12.16 33.54
C ALA A 50 6.76 12.61 34.88
N ILE A 51 6.05 13.45 35.64
CA ILE A 51 6.45 13.85 36.99
C ILE A 51 6.49 12.65 37.94
N GLY A 52 5.46 11.81 37.92
CA GLY A 52 5.42 10.60 38.76
C GLY A 52 6.56 9.63 38.47
N LEU A 53 6.91 9.44 37.19
CA LEU A 53 8.07 8.65 36.76
C LEU A 53 9.38 9.25 37.27
N GLN A 54 9.54 10.59 37.19
CA GLN A 54 10.71 11.28 37.71
C GLN A 54 10.85 11.10 39.23
N THR A 55 9.80 11.41 40.00
CA THR A 55 9.81 11.28 41.46
C THR A 55 10.10 9.84 41.89
N THR A 56 9.52 8.86 41.17
CA THR A 56 9.80 7.44 41.43
C THR A 56 11.26 7.10 41.16
N ALA A 57 11.82 7.54 40.03
CA ALA A 57 13.22 7.30 39.68
C ALA A 57 14.17 7.86 40.75
N GLU A 58 13.95 9.09 41.21
CA GLU A 58 14.73 9.73 42.29
C GLU A 58 14.58 8.95 43.61
N GLY A 59 13.39 8.43 43.91
CA GLY A 59 13.11 7.66 45.12
C GLY A 59 13.79 6.28 45.17
N ILE A 60 13.98 5.60 44.03
CA ILE A 60 14.43 4.20 44.01
C ILE A 60 15.83 3.97 43.42
N ALA A 61 16.38 4.92 42.64
CA ALA A 61 17.62 4.70 41.90
C ALA A 61 18.82 4.38 42.79
N HIS A 62 18.84 4.87 44.04
CA HIS A 62 19.91 4.63 45.01
C HIS A 62 20.16 3.14 45.31
N VAL A 63 19.18 2.26 45.04
CA VAL A 63 19.29 0.80 45.25
C VAL A 63 20.11 0.11 44.16
N ALA A 64 20.23 0.70 42.96
CA ALA A 64 20.85 0.06 41.80
C ALA A 64 22.40 0.02 41.82
N GLY A 65 23.03 0.52 42.88
CA GLY A 65 24.49 0.61 43.00
C GLY A 65 25.11 1.73 42.14
N SER A 66 26.41 1.97 42.30
CA SER A 66 27.15 3.05 41.63
C SER A 66 28.33 2.55 40.78
N GLY A 67 28.26 1.30 40.32
CA GLY A 67 29.31 0.69 39.50
C GLY A 67 29.29 1.16 38.04
N ASP A 68 30.31 0.75 37.29
CA ASP A 68 30.37 1.03 35.85
C ASP A 68 29.19 0.40 35.10
N ALA A 69 28.81 1.02 33.98
CA ALA A 69 27.77 0.49 33.12
C ALA A 69 28.14 -0.93 32.63
N PRO A 70 27.20 -1.89 32.62
CA PRO A 70 27.46 -3.23 32.11
C PRO A 70 27.79 -3.17 30.62
N GLN A 71 28.77 -3.99 30.20
CA GLN A 71 29.16 -4.10 28.80
C GLN A 71 28.03 -4.80 28.00
N PRO A 72 27.44 -4.15 26.99
CA PRO A 72 26.37 -4.75 26.21
C PRO A 72 26.92 -5.71 25.15
N THR A 73 26.08 -6.65 24.69
CA THR A 73 26.35 -7.45 23.49
C THR A 73 25.82 -6.73 22.25
N HIS A 74 26.56 -6.76 21.14
CA HIS A 74 26.07 -6.21 19.88
C HIS A 74 24.88 -7.01 19.33
N LEU A 75 23.88 -6.28 18.82
CA LEU A 75 22.88 -6.85 17.93
C LEU A 75 23.52 -7.14 16.56
N PRO A 76 23.03 -8.13 15.80
CA PRO A 76 23.55 -8.41 14.46
C PRO A 76 23.30 -7.20 13.54
N ALA A 77 24.37 -6.67 12.94
CA ALA A 77 24.30 -5.56 12.00
C ALA A 77 23.54 -5.95 10.72
N ASN A 78 22.71 -5.04 10.21
CA ASN A 78 21.93 -5.20 8.98
C ASN A 78 21.25 -6.59 8.84
N SER A 79 20.52 -7.01 9.88
CA SER A 79 19.92 -8.34 9.93
C SER A 79 18.41 -8.29 10.13
N LYS A 80 17.67 -9.12 9.38
CA LYS A 80 16.21 -9.31 9.57
C LYS A 80 15.83 -9.77 10.98
N LYS A 81 16.77 -10.29 11.78
CA LYS A 81 16.54 -10.60 13.20
C LYS A 81 16.10 -9.37 14.02
N ASN A 82 16.46 -8.16 13.56
CA ASN A 82 16.07 -6.92 14.22
C ASN A 82 14.62 -6.52 13.94
N MET A 83 13.98 -7.03 12.88
CA MET A 83 12.61 -6.67 12.50
C MET A 83 11.60 -6.90 13.62
N LYS A 84 11.71 -8.01 14.36
CA LYS A 84 10.82 -8.33 15.50
C LYS A 84 10.81 -7.25 16.59
N ARG A 85 11.88 -6.46 16.71
CA ARG A 85 12.04 -5.42 17.75
C ARG A 85 11.64 -4.03 17.26
N SER A 86 11.63 -3.83 15.95
CA SER A 86 11.29 -2.56 15.33
C SER A 86 9.80 -2.28 15.45
N ALA A 87 9.41 -1.02 15.70
CA ALA A 87 8.02 -0.60 15.59
C ALA A 87 7.50 -0.72 14.14
N ASP A 88 6.19 -0.75 13.96
CA ASP A 88 5.55 -1.02 12.67
C ASP A 88 5.95 0.02 11.61
N TRP A 89 5.98 1.31 11.99
CA TRP A 89 6.42 2.39 11.10
C TRP A 89 7.88 2.26 10.64
N VAL A 90 8.76 1.71 11.49
CA VAL A 90 10.16 1.43 11.12
C VAL A 90 10.23 0.30 10.11
N ARG A 91 9.47 -0.78 10.32
CA ARG A 91 9.40 -1.90 9.37
C ARG A 91 8.83 -1.45 8.02
N ALA A 92 7.77 -0.65 8.04
CA ALA A 92 7.19 -0.04 6.84
C ALA A 92 8.21 0.77 6.03
N SER A 93 9.02 1.57 6.71
CA SER A 93 10.08 2.36 6.08
C SER A 93 11.12 1.46 5.40
N LEU A 94 11.48 0.35 6.05
CA LEU A 94 12.42 -0.63 5.47
C LEU A 94 11.83 -1.35 4.25
N TYR A 95 10.55 -1.77 4.30
CA TYR A 95 9.88 -2.37 3.13
C TYR A 95 9.83 -1.39 1.95
N LEU A 96 9.47 -0.14 2.22
CA LEU A 96 9.37 0.91 1.21
C LEU A 96 10.73 1.19 0.55
N THR A 97 11.78 1.42 1.35
CA THR A 97 13.12 1.70 0.83
C THR A 97 13.70 0.49 0.09
N ASP A 98 13.49 -0.72 0.60
CA ASP A 98 14.00 -1.92 -0.04
C ASP A 98 13.36 -2.19 -1.41
N PHE A 99 12.08 -1.85 -1.58
CA PHE A 99 11.38 -2.01 -2.84
C PHE A 99 11.68 -0.87 -3.83
N ILE A 100 11.56 0.39 -3.38
CA ILE A 100 11.66 1.55 -4.28
C ILE A 100 13.06 1.74 -4.85
N LYS A 101 14.11 1.34 -4.13
CA LYS A 101 15.51 1.49 -4.61
C LYS A 101 15.77 0.80 -5.96
N ASP A 102 14.95 -0.20 -6.31
CA ASP A 102 15.11 -1.00 -7.53
C ASP A 102 14.05 -0.66 -8.61
N LEU A 103 13.24 0.38 -8.41
CA LEU A 103 12.33 0.88 -9.44
C LEU A 103 13.05 1.83 -10.40
N ASP A 104 12.68 1.73 -11.67
CA ASP A 104 13.04 2.71 -12.70
C ASP A 104 11.77 3.16 -13.45
N ILE A 105 11.71 4.43 -13.85
CA ILE A 105 10.64 4.92 -14.70
C ILE A 105 11.21 5.71 -15.87
N SER A 106 10.82 5.32 -17.08
CA SER A 106 11.22 5.98 -18.30
C SER A 106 10.00 6.37 -19.14
N VAL A 107 10.10 7.50 -19.83
CA VAL A 107 9.06 8.01 -20.72
C VAL A 107 9.66 8.16 -22.11
N SER A 108 9.01 7.57 -23.12
CA SER A 108 9.40 7.64 -24.53
C SER A 108 8.18 7.91 -25.40
N GLY A 109 8.08 9.12 -25.93
CA GLY A 109 6.85 9.58 -26.57
C GLY A 109 5.67 9.52 -25.60
N ASP A 110 4.61 8.81 -26.01
CA ASP A 110 3.42 8.60 -25.19
C ASP A 110 3.51 7.37 -24.28
N ASP A 111 4.59 6.60 -24.36
CA ASP A 111 4.76 5.39 -23.57
C ASP A 111 5.53 5.67 -22.27
N THR A 112 4.96 5.22 -21.15
CA THR A 112 5.64 5.16 -19.86
C THR A 112 5.98 3.71 -19.53
N THR A 113 7.24 3.42 -19.26
CA THR A 113 7.71 2.09 -18.86
C THR A 113 8.17 2.13 -17.41
N LEU A 114 7.58 1.26 -16.59
CA LEU A 114 8.02 1.00 -15.23
C LEU A 114 8.92 -0.24 -15.22
N GLY A 115 10.19 -0.05 -14.89
CA GLY A 115 11.17 -1.10 -14.65
C GLY A 115 11.25 -1.47 -13.17
N PHE A 116 11.65 -2.71 -12.91
CA PHE A 116 12.02 -3.21 -11.59
C PHE A 116 13.22 -4.14 -11.72
N GLU A 117 14.31 -3.81 -11.04
CA GLU A 117 15.61 -4.44 -11.22
C GLU A 117 16.04 -4.38 -12.70
N THR A 118 16.18 -5.54 -13.36
CA THR A 118 16.58 -5.66 -14.77
C THR A 118 15.39 -5.91 -15.71
N SER A 119 14.17 -5.96 -15.17
CA SER A 119 12.96 -6.34 -15.90
C SER A 119 11.98 -5.18 -16.05
N THR A 120 11.23 -5.17 -17.15
CA THR A 120 10.03 -4.31 -17.26
C THR A 120 8.90 -4.93 -16.45
N LEU A 121 8.24 -4.16 -15.59
CA LEU A 121 6.99 -4.58 -14.97
C LEU A 121 5.81 -4.27 -15.88
N VAL A 122 5.66 -3.00 -16.25
CA VAL A 122 4.52 -2.52 -17.03
C VAL A 122 4.97 -1.46 -18.02
N LYS A 123 4.40 -1.51 -19.23
CA LYS A 123 4.43 -0.42 -20.20
C LYS A 123 3.01 0.10 -20.39
N ILE A 124 2.80 1.41 -20.21
CA ILE A 124 1.48 2.03 -20.33
C ILE A 124 1.56 3.17 -21.34
N THR A 125 0.72 3.11 -22.36
CA THR A 125 0.56 4.18 -23.34
C THR A 125 -0.40 5.24 -22.81
N ARG A 126 -0.02 6.51 -22.96
CA ARG A 126 -0.85 7.66 -22.60
C ARG A 126 -2.10 7.71 -23.51
N PRO A 127 -3.31 7.83 -22.96
CA PRO A 127 -4.52 7.95 -23.77
C PRO A 127 -4.59 9.27 -24.53
N THR A 128 -5.22 9.25 -25.71
CA THR A 128 -5.48 10.46 -26.50
C THR A 128 -6.58 11.32 -25.87
N GLU A 129 -6.65 12.60 -26.24
CA GLU A 129 -7.71 13.51 -25.81
C GLU A 129 -9.10 13.04 -26.28
N ALA A 130 -9.18 12.49 -27.49
CA ALA A 130 -10.41 11.92 -28.02
C ALA A 130 -10.89 10.73 -27.17
N LEU A 131 -9.98 9.86 -26.73
CA LEU A 131 -10.31 8.74 -25.86
C LEU A 131 -10.76 9.21 -24.48
N MET A 132 -10.10 10.22 -23.89
CA MET A 132 -10.56 10.82 -22.62
C MET A 132 -12.00 11.34 -22.74
N ALA A 133 -12.32 12.03 -23.83
CA ALA A 133 -13.66 12.57 -24.08
C ALA A 133 -14.71 11.46 -24.27
N ALA A 134 -14.35 10.37 -24.97
CA ALA A 134 -15.23 9.20 -25.13
C ALA A 134 -15.49 8.51 -23.77
N GLN A 135 -14.44 8.28 -23.00
CA GLN A 135 -14.51 7.61 -21.70
C GLN A 135 -15.29 8.40 -20.64
N ALA A 136 -15.37 9.73 -20.76
CA ALA A 136 -16.21 10.57 -19.90
C ALA A 136 -17.70 10.17 -19.95
N LYS A 137 -18.16 9.54 -21.05
CA LYS A 137 -19.54 9.02 -21.13
C LYS A 137 -19.80 7.95 -20.07
N TRP A 138 -18.92 6.97 -19.92
CA TRP A 138 -19.05 5.92 -18.90
C TRP A 138 -19.17 6.54 -17.51
N VAL A 139 -18.31 7.51 -17.18
CA VAL A 139 -18.33 8.17 -15.86
C VAL A 139 -19.68 8.82 -15.56
N ARG A 140 -20.34 9.42 -16.56
CA ARG A 140 -21.70 9.97 -16.40
C ARG A 140 -22.74 8.86 -16.24
N ASP A 141 -22.67 7.80 -17.04
CA ASP A 141 -23.62 6.67 -16.95
C ASP A 141 -23.51 5.96 -15.59
N TYR A 142 -22.31 5.82 -15.04
CA TYR A 142 -22.06 5.23 -13.72
C TYR A 142 -22.57 6.09 -12.55
N ALA A 143 -22.93 7.36 -12.77
CA ALA A 143 -23.41 8.26 -11.73
C ALA A 143 -24.75 7.80 -11.12
N ASP A 144 -25.55 7.04 -11.86
CA ASP A 144 -26.83 6.49 -11.38
C ASP A 144 -26.64 5.52 -10.21
N LEU A 145 -25.46 4.91 -10.07
CA LEU A 145 -25.15 3.96 -8.98
C LEU A 145 -24.75 4.64 -7.66
N ARG A 146 -24.64 5.98 -7.62
CA ARG A 146 -24.13 6.71 -6.45
C ARG A 146 -25.02 6.58 -5.23
N ALA A 147 -26.34 6.49 -5.43
CA ALA A 147 -27.29 6.31 -4.33
C ALA A 147 -27.01 5.00 -3.58
N ASP A 148 -26.69 3.93 -4.30
CA ASP A 148 -26.44 2.60 -3.73
C ASP A 148 -25.00 2.45 -3.22
N ARG A 149 -24.04 3.06 -3.91
CA ARG A 149 -22.60 2.85 -3.66
C ARG A 149 -21.95 3.92 -2.80
N GLY A 150 -22.64 5.03 -2.51
CA GLY A 150 -22.02 6.20 -1.91
C GLY A 150 -21.38 5.95 -0.54
N ALA A 151 -22.07 5.24 0.34
CA ALA A 151 -21.53 4.88 1.65
C ALA A 151 -20.29 3.98 1.54
N GLU A 152 -20.35 2.98 0.66
CA GLU A 152 -19.22 2.08 0.38
C GLU A 152 -18.02 2.85 -0.21
N ILE A 153 -18.24 3.79 -1.13
CA ILE A 153 -17.20 4.64 -1.71
C ILE A 153 -16.50 5.47 -0.63
N GLN A 154 -17.28 6.04 0.29
CA GLN A 154 -16.80 6.92 1.36
C GLN A 154 -15.93 6.17 2.37
N SER A 155 -16.29 4.95 2.75
CA SER A 155 -15.48 4.11 3.65
C SER A 155 -14.23 3.53 2.97
N GLN A 156 -14.14 3.61 1.64
CA GLN A 156 -12.99 3.18 0.84
C GLN A 156 -12.07 4.36 0.43
N LEU A 157 -12.15 5.53 1.08
CA LEU A 157 -11.27 6.66 0.73
C LEU A 157 -9.81 6.40 1.11
N GLY A 158 -9.57 5.83 2.28
CA GLY A 158 -8.26 5.29 2.67
C GLY A 158 -8.06 3.87 2.14
N PHE A 159 -7.11 3.14 2.74
CA PHE A 159 -6.88 1.74 2.39
C PHE A 159 -8.06 0.85 2.82
N PRO A 160 -8.70 0.09 1.91
CA PRO A 160 -9.89 -0.70 2.20
C PRO A 160 -9.56 -2.07 2.82
N THR A 161 -8.67 -2.11 3.82
CA THR A 161 -8.13 -3.35 4.40
C THR A 161 -9.19 -4.21 5.06
N GLU A 162 -10.20 -3.60 5.69
CA GLU A 162 -11.31 -4.25 6.36
C GLU A 162 -12.16 -5.09 5.39
N TYR A 163 -12.24 -4.68 4.13
CA TYR A 163 -12.97 -5.41 3.09
C TYR A 163 -12.27 -6.72 2.72
N PHE A 164 -10.94 -6.73 2.71
CA PHE A 164 -10.18 -7.97 2.56
C PHE A 164 -10.29 -8.83 3.82
N ALA A 165 -10.21 -8.21 4.99
CA ALA A 165 -10.30 -8.89 6.28
C ALA A 165 -11.64 -9.63 6.46
N MET A 166 -12.77 -9.05 6.03
CA MET A 166 -14.07 -9.71 6.14
C MET A 166 -14.18 -10.98 5.28
N ILE A 167 -13.48 -11.04 4.15
CA ILE A 167 -13.49 -12.22 3.26
C ILE A 167 -12.59 -13.33 3.81
N LEU A 168 -11.49 -12.99 4.48
CA LEU A 168 -10.52 -13.97 4.99
C LEU A 168 -10.60 -14.19 6.51
N ALA A 169 -11.63 -13.62 7.16
CA ALA A 169 -11.79 -13.66 8.62
C ALA A 169 -10.52 -13.24 9.37
N LEU A 170 -9.87 -12.16 8.93
CA LEU A 170 -8.65 -11.64 9.55
C LEU A 170 -9.00 -10.84 10.80
N HIS A 171 -8.26 -11.08 11.89
CA HIS A 171 -8.42 -10.35 13.13
C HIS A 171 -7.07 -9.83 13.63
N PRO A 172 -6.94 -8.57 14.09
CA PRO A 172 -5.66 -8.01 14.53
C PRO A 172 -4.91 -8.84 15.58
N ALA A 173 -5.63 -9.55 16.44
CA ALA A 173 -5.02 -10.42 17.45
C ALA A 173 -4.37 -11.70 16.88
N GLN A 174 -4.79 -12.16 15.70
CA GLN A 174 -4.41 -13.46 15.12
C GLN A 174 -3.66 -13.30 13.79
N SER A 175 -3.94 -12.23 13.04
CA SER A 175 -3.50 -12.02 11.66
C SER A 175 -2.67 -10.74 11.52
N ARG A 176 -1.90 -10.37 12.55
CA ARG A 176 -1.22 -9.06 12.61
C ARG A 176 -0.21 -8.86 11.48
N HIS A 177 0.54 -9.92 11.11
CA HIS A 177 1.55 -9.82 10.06
C HIS A 177 0.92 -9.91 8.68
N THR A 178 -0.22 -10.59 8.55
CA THR A 178 -1.06 -10.58 7.35
C THR A 178 -1.60 -9.18 7.10
N LEU A 179 -2.13 -8.52 8.13
CA LEU A 179 -2.59 -7.12 8.02
C LEU A 179 -1.42 -6.18 7.70
N GLU A 180 -0.26 -6.37 8.34
CA GLU A 180 0.96 -5.61 8.00
C GLU A 180 1.40 -5.83 6.53
N LEU A 181 1.30 -7.06 6.01
CA LEU A 181 1.60 -7.38 4.62
C LEU A 181 0.62 -6.69 3.65
N ILE A 182 -0.67 -6.65 3.98
CA ILE A 182 -1.68 -5.91 3.21
C ILE A 182 -1.32 -4.42 3.18
N THR A 183 -1.11 -3.80 4.35
CA THR A 183 -0.78 -2.37 4.43
C THR A 183 0.52 -2.04 3.72
N ALA A 184 1.57 -2.85 3.87
CA ALA A 184 2.83 -2.68 3.16
C ALA A 184 2.61 -2.72 1.64
N THR A 185 1.82 -3.68 1.15
CA THR A 185 1.46 -3.83 -0.26
C THR A 185 0.71 -2.60 -0.79
N GLN A 186 -0.27 -2.09 -0.04
CA GLN A 186 -1.03 -0.89 -0.40
C GLN A 186 -0.14 0.35 -0.45
N VAL A 187 0.72 0.55 0.55
CA VAL A 187 1.63 1.70 0.58
C VAL A 187 2.61 1.68 -0.59
N LEU A 188 3.23 0.53 -0.87
CA LEU A 188 4.10 0.37 -2.04
C LEU A 188 3.34 0.71 -3.33
N SER A 189 2.15 0.14 -3.50
CA SER A 189 1.30 0.36 -4.66
C SER A 189 0.92 1.83 -4.85
N ALA A 190 0.56 2.52 -3.77
CA ALA A 190 0.23 3.94 -3.79
C ALA A 190 1.42 4.80 -4.26
N HIS A 191 2.64 4.52 -3.75
CA HIS A 191 3.84 5.27 -4.14
C HIS A 191 4.16 5.07 -5.62
N VAL A 192 4.14 3.83 -6.10
CA VAL A 192 4.40 3.52 -7.50
C VAL A 192 3.34 4.14 -8.41
N ALA A 193 2.06 4.06 -8.03
CA ALA A 193 0.97 4.70 -8.78
C ALA A 193 1.18 6.22 -8.89
N MET A 194 1.67 6.89 -7.85
CA MET A 194 1.98 8.33 -7.93
C MET A 194 3.13 8.63 -8.90
N MET A 195 4.20 7.82 -8.91
CA MET A 195 5.30 7.97 -9.85
C MET A 195 4.81 7.83 -11.31
N VAL A 196 3.99 6.81 -11.58
CA VAL A 196 3.42 6.56 -12.91
C VAL A 196 2.42 7.65 -13.32
N LYS A 197 1.59 8.15 -12.39
CA LYS A 197 0.70 9.29 -12.63
C LYS A 197 1.45 10.56 -13.01
N HIS A 198 2.59 10.80 -12.36
CA HIS A 198 3.43 11.95 -12.68
C HIS A 198 3.97 11.86 -14.12
N ALA A 199 4.43 10.67 -14.52
CA ALA A 199 4.92 10.43 -15.88
C ALA A 199 3.83 10.55 -16.96
N LEU A 200 2.61 10.06 -16.67
CA LEU A 200 1.51 10.04 -17.65
C LEU A 200 0.69 11.33 -17.69
N ALA A 201 0.61 12.09 -16.60
CA ALA A 201 0.04 13.44 -16.51
C ALA A 201 -1.38 13.60 -17.13
N ILE A 202 -2.29 12.67 -16.85
CA ILE A 202 -3.66 12.67 -17.42
C ILE A 202 -4.65 13.46 -16.56
N ARG A 203 -5.51 14.24 -17.24
CA ARG A 203 -6.61 15.04 -16.64
C ARG A 203 -7.69 14.15 -16.03
N ARG A 204 -8.31 14.63 -14.96
CA ARG A 204 -9.44 13.98 -14.29
C ARG A 204 -10.76 14.15 -15.08
N PRO A 205 -11.77 13.29 -14.86
CA PRO A 205 -13.06 13.38 -15.56
C PRO A 205 -13.75 14.75 -15.47
N ASP A 206 -13.77 15.36 -14.29
CA ASP A 206 -14.36 16.67 -14.02
C ASP A 206 -13.62 17.84 -14.71
N GLN A 207 -12.37 17.63 -15.11
CA GLN A 207 -11.58 18.59 -15.88
C GLN A 207 -11.79 18.48 -17.39
N VAL A 208 -12.41 17.39 -17.86
CA VAL A 208 -12.68 17.12 -19.28
C VAL A 208 -14.15 17.37 -19.63
N ASP A 209 -15.08 17.03 -18.73
CA ASP A 209 -16.51 17.23 -18.94
C ASP A 209 -17.18 17.86 -17.71
N THR A 210 -17.66 19.09 -17.85
CA THR A 210 -18.32 19.86 -16.78
C THR A 210 -19.62 19.25 -16.28
N ARG A 211 -20.17 18.26 -16.98
CA ARG A 211 -21.35 17.49 -16.55
C ARG A 211 -20.98 16.41 -15.52
N ILE A 212 -19.70 16.11 -15.35
CA ILE A 212 -19.23 15.19 -14.31
C ILE A 212 -18.98 16.00 -13.05
N LEU A 213 -19.88 15.82 -12.07
CA LEU A 213 -19.76 16.40 -10.74
C LEU A 213 -19.41 15.26 -9.77
N PRO A 214 -18.14 15.09 -9.37
CA PRO A 214 -17.70 14.01 -8.49
C PRO A 214 -18.40 14.07 -7.14
N MET A 215 -18.68 12.90 -6.54
CA MET A 215 -19.34 12.82 -5.22
C MET A 215 -18.35 12.83 -4.05
N ILE A 216 -17.05 12.81 -4.35
CA ILE A 216 -15.94 12.94 -3.40
C ILE A 216 -14.97 14.01 -3.91
N ALA A 217 -14.13 14.55 -3.04
CA ALA A 217 -13.15 15.55 -3.42
C ALA A 217 -12.17 14.98 -4.48
N THR A 218 -12.04 15.67 -5.61
CA THR A 218 -11.07 15.32 -6.65
C THR A 218 -9.64 15.55 -6.13
N PRO A 219 -8.76 14.54 -6.10
CA PRO A 219 -7.39 14.71 -5.63
C PRO A 219 -6.55 15.62 -6.56
N GLY A 220 -5.57 16.32 -5.99
CA GLY A 220 -4.67 17.26 -6.69
C GLY A 220 -3.60 16.63 -7.61
N HIS A 221 -3.81 15.40 -8.08
CA HIS A 221 -2.89 14.66 -8.94
C HIS A 221 -3.64 13.97 -10.09
N GLY A 222 -2.88 13.55 -11.12
CA GLY A 222 -3.41 12.95 -12.35
C GLY A 222 -4.30 11.72 -12.13
N ALA A 223 -5.18 11.46 -13.08
CA ALA A 223 -6.16 10.37 -13.03
C ALA A 223 -5.53 9.00 -13.34
N PHE A 224 -4.63 8.94 -14.30
CA PHE A 224 -4.19 7.67 -14.89
C PHE A 224 -2.79 7.27 -14.39
N PRO A 225 -2.58 6.03 -13.90
CA PRO A 225 -3.54 4.96 -13.62
C PRO A 225 -4.33 5.17 -12.31
N SER A 226 -5.42 4.42 -12.08
CA SER A 226 -6.17 4.45 -10.80
C SER A 226 -5.35 3.87 -9.64
N ALA A 227 -5.15 4.64 -8.57
CA ALA A 227 -4.36 4.22 -7.40
C ALA A 227 -5.09 3.14 -6.59
N HIS A 228 -6.37 3.33 -6.28
CA HIS A 228 -7.20 2.32 -5.60
C HIS A 228 -7.27 1.00 -6.38
N ALA A 229 -7.31 1.04 -7.71
CA ALA A 229 -7.25 -0.18 -8.52
C ALA A 229 -5.87 -0.87 -8.40
N THR A 230 -4.80 -0.08 -8.43
CA THR A 230 -3.43 -0.58 -8.23
C THR A 230 -3.29 -1.26 -6.86
N GLU A 231 -3.72 -0.59 -5.80
CA GLU A 231 -3.70 -1.13 -4.43
C GLU A 231 -4.51 -2.41 -4.31
N ALA A 232 -5.76 -2.41 -4.79
CA ALA A 232 -6.65 -3.54 -4.66
C ALA A 232 -6.16 -4.78 -5.43
N HIS A 233 -5.64 -4.59 -6.64
CA HIS A 233 -5.11 -5.70 -7.45
C HIS A 233 -3.73 -6.19 -7.00
N SER A 234 -2.89 -5.33 -6.41
CA SER A 234 -1.68 -5.77 -5.71
C SER A 234 -2.00 -6.64 -4.50
N VAL A 235 -2.92 -6.18 -3.64
CA VAL A 235 -3.35 -6.93 -2.45
C VAL A 235 -4.00 -8.24 -2.84
N LEU A 236 -4.90 -8.24 -3.84
CA LEU A 236 -5.47 -9.45 -4.41
C LEU A 236 -4.38 -10.46 -4.80
N THR A 237 -3.38 -10.01 -5.56
CA THR A 237 -2.28 -10.86 -6.03
C THR A 237 -1.52 -11.50 -4.87
N VAL A 238 -1.17 -10.71 -3.84
CA VAL A 238 -0.45 -11.18 -2.66
C VAL A 238 -1.31 -12.13 -1.81
N LEU A 239 -2.59 -11.81 -1.59
CA LEU A 239 -3.48 -12.62 -0.76
C LEU A 239 -3.82 -13.97 -1.40
N LEU A 240 -3.98 -14.04 -2.72
CA LEU A 240 -4.20 -15.33 -3.39
C LEU A 240 -3.01 -16.27 -3.20
N ALA A 241 -1.78 -15.76 -3.25
CA ALA A 241 -0.59 -16.56 -2.97
C ALA A 241 -0.50 -16.94 -1.48
N LEU A 242 -0.91 -16.05 -0.58
CA LEU A 242 -0.89 -16.33 0.86
C LEU A 242 -1.93 -17.38 1.26
N MET A 243 -3.12 -17.34 0.65
CA MET A 243 -4.17 -18.34 0.81
C MET A 243 -3.69 -19.73 0.38
N GLU A 244 -2.98 -19.82 -0.74
CA GLU A 244 -2.34 -21.07 -1.18
C GLU A 244 -1.30 -21.55 -0.15
N ALA A 245 -0.50 -20.64 0.40
CA ALA A 245 0.50 -20.98 1.43
C ALA A 245 -0.13 -21.45 2.74
N TRP A 246 -1.30 -20.91 3.13
CA TRP A 246 -2.01 -21.35 4.32
C TRP A 246 -2.63 -22.74 4.15
N ALA A 247 -3.18 -23.03 2.97
CA ALA A 247 -3.92 -24.27 2.68
C ALA A 247 -4.97 -24.64 3.76
N SER A 248 -5.51 -23.64 4.47
CA SER A 248 -6.29 -23.83 5.69
C SER A 248 -7.81 -23.67 5.51
N HIS A 249 -8.26 -23.11 4.39
CA HIS A 249 -9.68 -22.90 4.10
C HIS A 249 -10.22 -23.98 3.17
N ALA A 250 -11.27 -24.70 3.60
CA ALA A 250 -11.95 -25.68 2.75
C ALA A 250 -12.66 -25.02 1.54
N ASP A 251 -13.01 -23.74 1.66
CA ASP A 251 -13.69 -22.90 0.67
C ASP A 251 -12.73 -21.94 -0.04
N ASN A 252 -11.45 -22.33 -0.21
CA ASN A 252 -10.39 -21.47 -0.75
C ASN A 252 -10.75 -20.86 -2.13
N ASP A 253 -11.33 -21.67 -3.02
CA ASP A 253 -11.75 -21.23 -4.36
C ASP A 253 -12.83 -20.15 -4.31
N ASP A 254 -13.80 -20.28 -3.42
CA ASP A 254 -14.91 -19.33 -3.30
C ASP A 254 -14.44 -18.01 -2.68
N ARG A 255 -13.56 -18.08 -1.67
CA ARG A 255 -12.87 -16.90 -1.13
C ARG A 255 -12.04 -16.20 -2.22
N GLY A 256 -11.34 -16.96 -3.04
CA GLY A 256 -10.58 -16.43 -4.17
C GLY A 256 -11.46 -15.67 -5.17
N LYS A 257 -12.65 -16.19 -5.50
CA LYS A 257 -13.64 -15.50 -6.34
C LYS A 257 -14.15 -14.21 -5.69
N LEU A 258 -14.43 -14.24 -4.39
CA LEU A 258 -14.86 -13.07 -3.63
C LEU A 258 -13.79 -11.97 -3.60
N LEU A 259 -12.52 -12.32 -3.40
CA LEU A 259 -11.41 -11.36 -3.43
C LEU A 259 -11.28 -10.69 -4.80
N ARG A 260 -11.39 -11.46 -5.89
CA ARG A 260 -11.34 -10.92 -7.26
C ARG A 260 -12.48 -9.92 -7.49
N LYS A 261 -13.71 -10.28 -7.10
CA LYS A 261 -14.86 -9.38 -7.22
C LYS A 261 -14.81 -8.18 -6.28
N LEU A 262 -14.18 -8.31 -5.12
CA LEU A 262 -13.92 -7.17 -4.25
C LEU A 262 -12.95 -6.18 -4.89
N ALA A 263 -11.83 -6.65 -5.46
CA ALA A 263 -10.87 -5.77 -6.12
C ALA A 263 -11.49 -5.03 -7.31
N GLU A 264 -12.31 -5.73 -8.11
CA GLU A 264 -13.11 -5.13 -9.17
C GLU A 264 -14.11 -4.09 -8.62
N ARG A 265 -14.81 -4.40 -7.52
CA ARG A 265 -15.78 -3.49 -6.90
C ARG A 265 -15.13 -2.21 -6.40
N ILE A 266 -14.01 -2.29 -5.68
CA ILE A 266 -13.23 -1.12 -5.20
C ILE A 266 -12.80 -0.25 -6.38
N THR A 267 -12.39 -0.89 -7.47
CA THR A 267 -11.93 -0.25 -8.69
C THR A 267 -13.07 0.51 -9.39
N VAL A 268 -14.18 -0.17 -9.71
CA VAL A 268 -15.35 0.42 -10.38
C VAL A 268 -15.98 1.54 -9.53
N ASN A 269 -15.93 1.42 -8.20
CA ASN A 269 -16.42 2.45 -7.29
C ASN A 269 -15.74 3.81 -7.50
N ARG A 270 -14.53 3.87 -8.06
CA ARG A 270 -13.88 5.14 -8.41
C ARG A 270 -14.47 5.80 -9.67
N THR A 271 -14.98 5.02 -10.60
CA THR A 271 -15.74 5.52 -11.76
C THR A 271 -17.11 6.03 -11.33
N VAL A 272 -17.81 5.28 -10.47
CA VAL A 272 -19.08 5.73 -9.85
C VAL A 272 -18.89 7.05 -9.09
N ALA A 273 -17.78 7.17 -8.35
CA ALA A 273 -17.46 8.37 -7.60
C ALA A 273 -17.20 9.61 -8.50
N GLY A 274 -16.96 9.41 -9.80
CA GLY A 274 -16.70 10.46 -10.77
C GLY A 274 -15.23 10.87 -10.90
N VAL A 275 -14.29 10.12 -10.31
CA VAL A 275 -12.88 10.55 -10.20
C VAL A 275 -11.91 9.78 -11.11
N HIS A 276 -12.35 8.67 -11.71
CA HIS A 276 -11.55 7.83 -12.59
C HIS A 276 -12.35 7.32 -13.80
N TYR A 277 -11.70 7.21 -14.96
CA TYR A 277 -12.26 6.57 -16.15
C TYR A 277 -12.13 5.03 -16.06
N PRO A 278 -12.95 4.24 -16.79
CA PRO A 278 -12.71 2.81 -16.93
C PRO A 278 -11.31 2.44 -17.43
N MET A 279 -10.74 3.22 -18.36
CA MET A 279 -9.35 3.02 -18.81
C MET A 279 -8.32 3.19 -17.68
N ASP A 280 -8.57 4.07 -16.69
CA ASP A 280 -7.69 4.23 -15.52
C ASP A 280 -7.70 2.97 -14.64
N SER A 281 -8.86 2.31 -14.58
CA SER A 281 -9.08 1.07 -13.84
C SER A 281 -8.30 -0.09 -14.46
N TRP A 282 -8.33 -0.25 -15.78
CA TRP A 282 -7.50 -1.21 -16.50
C TRP A 282 -6.00 -0.99 -16.24
N ALA A 283 -5.52 0.24 -16.38
CA ALA A 283 -4.12 0.57 -16.14
C ALA A 283 -3.70 0.31 -14.68
N GLY A 284 -4.57 0.67 -13.73
CA GLY A 284 -4.31 0.45 -12.31
C GLY A 284 -4.31 -1.02 -11.95
N ALA A 285 -5.27 -1.80 -12.43
CA ALA A 285 -5.33 -3.24 -12.18
C ALA A 285 -4.12 -3.99 -12.79
N ALA A 286 -3.71 -3.64 -14.00
CA ALA A 286 -2.50 -4.16 -14.63
C ALA A 286 -1.23 -3.81 -13.84
N LEU A 287 -1.11 -2.55 -13.40
CA LEU A 287 -0.02 -2.10 -12.54
C LEU A 287 0.00 -2.85 -11.21
N GLY A 288 -1.15 -3.00 -10.57
CA GLY A 288 -1.30 -3.68 -9.29
C GLY A 288 -0.90 -5.14 -9.36
N GLN A 289 -1.32 -5.86 -10.41
CA GLN A 289 -0.90 -7.25 -10.60
C GLN A 289 0.63 -7.35 -10.73
N ALA A 290 1.28 -6.47 -11.48
CA ALA A 290 2.73 -6.53 -11.67
C ALA A 290 3.49 -6.20 -10.37
N ILE A 291 3.04 -5.20 -9.61
CA ILE A 291 3.60 -4.84 -8.30
C ILE A 291 3.43 -5.98 -7.31
N GLY A 292 2.23 -6.58 -7.23
CA GLY A 292 1.97 -7.74 -6.36
C GLY A 292 2.90 -8.92 -6.70
N GLY A 293 3.16 -9.16 -7.98
CA GLY A 293 4.17 -10.12 -8.44
C GLY A 293 5.57 -9.79 -7.93
N ALA A 294 6.04 -8.55 -8.12
CA ALA A 294 7.35 -8.13 -7.64
C ALA A 294 7.49 -8.27 -6.12
N ILE A 295 6.44 -7.95 -5.35
CA ILE A 295 6.39 -8.15 -3.89
C ILE A 295 6.49 -9.65 -3.55
N LEU A 296 5.76 -10.52 -4.24
CA LEU A 296 5.87 -11.97 -4.03
C LEU A 296 7.26 -12.50 -4.36
N GLY A 297 7.91 -11.99 -5.42
CA GLY A 297 9.30 -12.30 -5.73
C GLY A 297 10.27 -11.84 -4.63
N ARG A 298 10.09 -10.64 -4.06
CA ARG A 298 10.82 -10.18 -2.87
C ARG A 298 10.62 -11.12 -1.67
N CYS A 299 9.43 -11.69 -1.50
CA CYS A 299 9.14 -12.69 -0.47
C CYS A 299 9.76 -14.06 -0.76
N GLY A 300 10.31 -14.30 -1.96
CA GLY A 300 10.80 -15.62 -2.38
C GLY A 300 9.67 -16.59 -2.76
N VAL A 301 8.50 -16.07 -3.13
CA VAL A 301 7.28 -16.85 -3.40
C VAL A 301 7.05 -16.95 -4.90
N ALA A 302 6.84 -18.17 -5.39
CA ALA A 302 6.46 -18.40 -6.78
C ALA A 302 5.07 -17.79 -7.07
N HIS A 303 4.92 -17.14 -8.22
CA HIS A 303 3.69 -16.44 -8.56
C HIS A 303 3.42 -16.48 -10.07
N THR A 304 2.17 -16.19 -10.46
CA THR A 304 1.72 -16.18 -11.86
C THR A 304 1.72 -14.78 -12.49
N ALA A 305 2.08 -13.74 -11.73
CA ALA A 305 2.13 -12.36 -12.19
C ALA A 305 2.97 -12.19 -13.46
N LYS A 306 2.44 -11.42 -14.41
CA LYS A 306 3.01 -11.17 -15.73
C LYS A 306 3.38 -9.71 -15.90
N GLN A 307 4.34 -9.48 -16.80
CA GLN A 307 4.60 -8.17 -17.38
C GLN A 307 3.41 -7.79 -18.26
N ILE A 308 2.99 -6.52 -18.23
CA ILE A 308 1.83 -6.07 -19.02
C ILE A 308 2.20 -4.86 -19.85
N THR A 309 1.83 -4.89 -21.13
CA THR A 309 1.71 -3.66 -21.93
C THR A 309 0.23 -3.30 -22.04
N TYR A 310 -0.11 -2.07 -21.72
CA TYR A 310 -1.48 -1.56 -21.80
C TYR A 310 -1.55 -0.33 -22.71
N ALA A 311 -2.31 -0.46 -23.80
CA ALA A 311 -2.69 0.62 -24.70
C ALA A 311 -4.20 0.90 -24.54
N PRO A 312 -4.60 2.02 -23.92
CA PRO A 312 -6.00 2.28 -23.60
C PRO A 312 -6.96 2.22 -24.80
N THR A 313 -8.11 1.56 -24.62
CA THR A 313 -9.21 1.50 -25.59
C THR A 313 -10.52 2.07 -24.98
N ASP A 314 -11.51 2.39 -25.80
CA ASP A 314 -12.83 2.84 -25.31
C ASP A 314 -13.69 1.64 -24.89
N THR A 315 -13.31 1.01 -23.79
CA THR A 315 -14.01 -0.13 -23.19
C THR A 315 -14.35 0.16 -21.73
N ASP A 316 -15.34 -0.56 -21.19
CA ASP A 316 -15.60 -0.57 -19.75
C ASP A 316 -14.64 -1.54 -19.03
N PHE A 317 -14.56 -1.46 -17.69
CA PHE A 317 -13.65 -2.27 -16.88
C PHE A 317 -14.30 -3.56 -16.37
N PHE A 318 -13.64 -4.69 -16.65
CA PHE A 318 -14.04 -6.02 -16.20
C PHE A 318 -12.84 -6.75 -15.60
N GLY A 319 -12.80 -6.88 -14.28
CA GLY A 319 -11.66 -7.46 -13.57
C GLY A 319 -11.44 -8.94 -13.88
N ASP A 320 -12.51 -9.68 -14.15
CA ASP A 320 -12.44 -11.08 -14.56
C ASP A 320 -11.80 -11.27 -15.94
N GLU A 321 -12.02 -10.34 -16.89
CA GLU A 321 -11.37 -10.41 -18.21
C GLU A 321 -9.86 -10.16 -18.10
N LEU A 322 -9.41 -9.28 -17.19
CA LEU A 322 -7.99 -9.12 -16.89
C LEU A 322 -7.37 -10.43 -16.35
N ASP A 323 -8.05 -11.08 -15.41
CA ASP A 323 -7.60 -12.34 -14.83
C ASP A 323 -7.47 -13.45 -15.88
N ARG A 324 -8.42 -13.51 -16.83
CA ARG A 324 -8.41 -14.45 -17.95
C ARG A 324 -7.25 -14.18 -18.91
N LEU A 325 -7.02 -12.91 -19.25
CA LEU A 325 -5.88 -12.49 -20.08
C LEU A 325 -4.54 -12.90 -19.47
N ILE A 326 -4.34 -12.66 -18.16
CA ILE A 326 -3.10 -13.03 -17.44
C ILE A 326 -2.86 -14.54 -17.45
N LYS A 327 -3.93 -15.34 -17.42
CA LYS A 327 -3.88 -16.81 -17.56
C LYS A 327 -3.64 -17.28 -19.00
N GLY A 328 -3.62 -16.38 -19.97
CA GLY A 328 -3.48 -16.71 -21.39
C GLY A 328 -4.77 -17.24 -22.03
N GLU A 329 -5.93 -16.98 -21.41
CA GLU A 329 -7.22 -17.34 -21.98
C GLU A 329 -7.65 -16.35 -23.06
N THR A 330 -8.46 -16.80 -24.02
CA THR A 330 -9.04 -15.93 -25.05
C THR A 330 -10.23 -15.14 -24.50
N VAL A 331 -10.21 -13.82 -24.70
CA VAL A 331 -11.30 -12.91 -24.37
C VAL A 331 -11.93 -12.35 -25.65
N ALA A 332 -13.20 -11.94 -25.59
CA ALA A 332 -13.98 -11.60 -26.78
C ALA A 332 -13.66 -10.20 -27.36
N ALA A 333 -13.23 -9.27 -26.51
CA ALA A 333 -12.97 -7.89 -26.87
C ALA A 333 -11.47 -7.55 -26.74
N ASP A 334 -11.01 -6.57 -27.51
CA ASP A 334 -9.67 -6.01 -27.35
C ASP A 334 -9.67 -4.93 -26.25
N TYR A 335 -9.18 -5.32 -25.08
CA TYR A 335 -8.99 -4.42 -23.95
C TYR A 335 -7.63 -3.71 -23.98
N GLY A 336 -6.85 -3.82 -25.07
CA GLY A 336 -5.56 -3.16 -25.21
C GLY A 336 -4.47 -3.73 -24.30
N ILE A 337 -4.67 -4.93 -23.76
CA ILE A 337 -3.73 -5.61 -22.86
C ILE A 337 -2.93 -6.63 -23.65
N THR A 338 -1.61 -6.53 -23.56
CA THR A 338 -0.67 -7.56 -24.02
C THR A 338 0.10 -8.12 -22.83
N VAL A 339 0.05 -9.43 -22.65
CA VAL A 339 0.71 -10.15 -21.56
C VAL A 339 2.09 -10.63 -22.01
N GLY A 340 3.11 -10.25 -21.25
CA GLY A 340 4.51 -10.58 -21.49
C GLY A 340 5.03 -11.73 -20.64
N ALA A 341 6.33 -11.69 -20.34
CA ALA A 341 7.00 -12.70 -19.52
C ALA A 341 6.48 -12.68 -18.06
N ALA A 342 6.89 -13.68 -17.27
CA ALA A 342 6.65 -13.65 -15.83
C ALA A 342 7.44 -12.49 -15.20
N VAL A 343 6.82 -11.79 -14.23
CA VAL A 343 7.56 -10.85 -13.38
C VAL A 343 8.63 -11.62 -12.59
N GLN A 344 9.79 -11.02 -12.38
CA GLN A 344 10.88 -11.60 -11.58
C GLN A 344 11.37 -10.53 -10.60
N SER A 345 11.78 -10.96 -9.41
CA SER A 345 12.42 -10.10 -8.41
C SER A 345 13.38 -10.92 -7.56
N THR A 346 14.50 -10.30 -7.18
CA THR A 346 15.41 -10.86 -6.18
C THR A 346 14.78 -10.90 -4.79
N GLN A 347 14.95 -12.02 -4.11
CA GLN A 347 14.46 -12.19 -2.74
C GLN A 347 15.10 -11.16 -1.79
N SER A 348 14.30 -10.62 -0.88
CA SER A 348 14.71 -9.68 0.14
C SER A 348 14.48 -10.22 1.54
N ASP A 349 15.44 -9.98 2.42
CA ASP A 349 15.42 -10.44 3.80
C ASP A 349 14.28 -9.82 4.63
N VAL A 350 13.93 -8.55 4.37
CA VAL A 350 12.85 -7.86 5.09
C VAL A 350 11.47 -8.35 4.66
N PHE A 351 11.27 -8.58 3.35
CA PHE A 351 10.03 -9.13 2.82
C PHE A 351 9.84 -10.61 3.20
N THR A 352 10.91 -11.41 3.11
CA THR A 352 10.90 -12.82 3.55
C THR A 352 10.52 -12.92 5.03
N TRP A 353 11.03 -12.02 5.88
CA TRP A 353 10.66 -12.01 7.29
C TRP A 353 9.15 -11.79 7.50
N LEU A 354 8.55 -10.84 6.77
CA LEU A 354 7.13 -10.53 6.89
C LEU A 354 6.28 -11.69 6.35
N TRP A 355 6.64 -12.23 5.20
CA TRP A 355 5.96 -13.37 4.59
C TRP A 355 5.99 -14.60 5.50
N ASP A 356 7.16 -14.99 6.02
CA ASP A 356 7.32 -16.14 6.91
C ASP A 356 6.45 -16.04 8.17
N LYS A 357 6.11 -14.82 8.59
CA LYS A 357 5.22 -14.56 9.72
C LYS A 357 3.77 -14.65 9.30
N ALA A 358 3.36 -14.00 8.22
CA ALA A 358 2.00 -14.04 7.71
C ALA A 358 1.58 -15.46 7.30
N ALA A 359 2.47 -16.22 6.65
CA ALA A 359 2.20 -17.61 6.25
C ALA A 359 1.98 -18.55 7.45
N LYS A 360 2.46 -18.20 8.64
CA LYS A 360 2.25 -18.95 9.89
C LYS A 360 0.96 -18.56 10.63
N GLU A 361 0.26 -17.53 10.16
CA GLU A 361 -1.04 -17.11 10.69
C GLU A 361 -2.21 -17.91 10.04
N SER A 362 -1.92 -19.08 9.46
CA SER A 362 -2.91 -19.99 8.87
C SER A 362 -4.00 -20.37 9.86
N HIS A 363 -5.26 -20.41 9.43
CA HIS A 363 -6.42 -20.75 10.26
C HIS A 363 -6.47 -22.23 10.73
N THR A 364 -5.51 -23.06 10.34
CA THR A 364 -5.32 -24.41 10.88
C THR A 364 -4.52 -24.35 12.17
N HIS A 365 -5.19 -24.11 13.30
CA HIS A 365 -4.67 -24.56 14.59
C HIS A 365 -4.78 -26.09 14.67
N SER A 366 -3.78 -26.80 14.18
CA SER A 366 -3.34 -28.04 14.81
C SER A 366 -2.06 -27.71 15.57
N ASP A 367 -2.21 -27.38 16.85
CA ASP A 367 -1.07 -27.25 17.76
C ASP A 367 -0.39 -28.64 17.83
N PRO A 368 0.89 -28.81 17.44
CA PRO A 368 1.55 -30.11 17.53
C PRO A 368 2.04 -30.40 18.97
N GLY A 369 1.32 -29.94 19.99
CA GLY A 369 1.80 -29.94 21.37
C GLY A 369 0.79 -29.66 22.47
N SER A 370 -0.45 -30.16 22.35
CA SER A 370 -1.36 -30.31 23.49
C SER A 370 -1.49 -31.77 23.90
#